data_AF-A0A1E4B9K6-F1
#
_entry.id   AF-A0A1E4B9K6-F1
#
_cell.length_a   1.000
_cell.length_b   1.000
_cell.length_c   1.000
_cell.angle_alpha   90.00
_cell.angle_beta   90.00
_cell.angle_gamma   90.00
#
_symmetry.space_group_name_H-M   'P 1'
#
loop_
_entity.id
_entity.type
_entity.pdbx_description
1 polymer ?
#
loop_
_entity_poly.entity_id
_entity_poly.type
_entity_poly.pdbx_seq_one_letter_code
_entity_poly.pdbx_strand_id
1 'polypeptide(L)'
;MSPNQGLILDEGMEGGRDTRDDEARLMPALRLAFAPLHKAAFGTATGVAGALLMATLTAVALLSARAADFPLGLLSQYFVGYTVSWEGVLVGALWGFVVSFVAGWFVAFCRNLALAIVAFAYRTRAELEQTREFLDHI
;
A
#
# COMPACT_ATOMS: atom_id res chain seq x y z
N MET A 1 -61.82 12.48 7.76
CA MET A 1 -61.11 11.44 7.00
C MET A 1 -59.79 12.06 6.57
N SER A 2 -58.67 11.74 7.25
CA SER A 2 -57.35 12.32 6.95
C SER A 2 -56.47 11.24 6.28
N PRO A 3 -56.32 11.27 4.95
CA PRO A 3 -55.44 10.38 4.22
C PRO A 3 -54.08 11.05 4.01
N ASN A 4 -53.25 11.16 5.05
CA ASN A 4 -51.85 11.59 4.84
C ASN A 4 -50.85 11.16 5.93
N GLN A 5 -51.14 10.09 6.68
CA GLN A 5 -50.22 9.56 7.71
C GLN A 5 -49.40 8.33 7.24
N GLY A 6 -49.72 7.75 6.08
CA GLY A 6 -49.01 6.56 5.55
C GLY A 6 -47.70 6.86 4.81
N LEU A 7 -47.57 8.05 4.22
CA LEU A 7 -46.43 8.39 3.36
C LEU A 7 -45.17 8.82 4.14
N ILE A 8 -45.34 9.35 5.36
CA ILE A 8 -44.21 9.82 6.19
C ILE A 8 -43.49 8.66 6.91
N LEU A 9 -44.15 7.50 7.09
CA LEU A 9 -43.53 6.34 7.73
C LEU A 9 -42.64 5.51 6.78
N ASP A 10 -42.85 5.62 5.47
CA ASP A 10 -42.10 4.82 4.48
C ASP A 10 -40.73 5.44 4.17
N GLU A 11 -40.65 6.76 3.97
CA GLU A 11 -39.37 7.43 3.66
C GLU A 11 -38.35 7.37 4.82
N GLY A 12 -38.80 7.46 6.08
CA GLY A 12 -37.94 7.30 7.25
C GLY A 12 -37.39 5.87 7.41
N MET A 13 -38.12 4.87 6.90
CA MET A 13 -37.73 3.46 6.93
C MET A 13 -36.83 3.07 5.75
N GLU A 14 -36.97 3.71 4.58
CA GLU A 14 -36.08 3.52 3.42
C GLU A 14 -34.72 4.18 3.63
N GLY A 15 -34.68 5.45 4.05
CA GLY A 15 -33.42 6.17 4.27
C GLY A 15 -32.54 5.54 5.36
N GLY A 16 -33.16 4.97 6.40
CA GLY A 16 -32.46 4.24 7.44
C GLY A 16 -32.04 2.81 7.05
N ARG A 17 -32.60 2.23 5.99
CA ARG A 17 -32.20 0.90 5.48
C ARG A 17 -30.92 1.02 4.65
N ASP A 18 -30.91 2.00 3.75
CA ASP A 18 -29.77 2.29 2.86
C ASP A 18 -28.50 2.62 3.66
N THR A 19 -28.59 3.47 4.69
CA THR A 19 -27.44 3.80 5.55
C THR A 19 -26.91 2.61 6.35
N ARG A 20 -27.78 1.71 6.85
CA ARG A 20 -27.36 0.51 7.60
C ARG A 20 -26.71 -0.52 6.68
N ASP A 21 -27.24 -0.67 5.48
CA ASP A 21 -26.72 -1.58 4.47
C ASP A 21 -25.37 -1.09 3.92
N ASP A 22 -25.23 0.23 3.73
CA ASP A 22 -23.97 0.88 3.39
C ASP A 22 -22.94 0.76 4.52
N GLU A 23 -23.31 1.06 5.76
CA GLU A 23 -22.43 0.93 6.93
C GLU A 23 -21.94 -0.51 7.10
N ALA A 24 -22.81 -1.50 6.93
CA ALA A 24 -22.47 -2.93 7.01
C ALA A 24 -21.49 -3.36 5.90
N ARG A 25 -21.51 -2.72 4.73
CA ARG A 25 -20.58 -2.99 3.61
C ARG A 25 -19.28 -2.20 3.71
N LEU A 26 -19.33 -0.97 4.23
CA LEU A 26 -18.18 -0.07 4.36
C LEU A 26 -17.28 -0.46 5.54
N MET A 27 -17.84 -0.88 6.68
CA MET A 27 -17.07 -1.21 7.88
C MET A 27 -15.98 -2.27 7.64
N PRO A 28 -16.26 -3.39 6.94
CA PRO A 28 -15.24 -4.39 6.60
C PRO A 28 -14.21 -3.87 5.59
N ALA A 29 -14.65 -3.14 4.56
CA ALA A 29 -13.78 -2.59 3.54
C ALA A 29 -12.81 -1.54 4.11
N LEU A 30 -13.30 -0.68 5.01
CA LEU A 30 -12.49 0.29 5.76
C LEU A 30 -11.49 -0.43 6.66
N ARG A 31 -11.93 -1.44 7.44
CA ARG A 31 -11.02 -2.24 8.28
C ARG A 31 -9.90 -2.90 7.48
N LEU A 32 -10.19 -3.38 6.27
CA LEU A 32 -9.19 -3.98 5.40
C LEU A 32 -8.25 -2.93 4.78
N ALA A 33 -8.79 -1.78 4.37
CA ALA A 33 -8.00 -0.68 3.80
C ALA A 33 -7.05 -0.03 4.83
N PHE A 34 -7.50 0.03 6.09
CA PHE A 34 -6.74 0.53 7.25
C PHE A 34 -5.93 -0.56 7.96
N ALA A 35 -6.01 -1.82 7.51
CA ALA A 35 -5.16 -2.86 8.06
C ALA A 35 -3.68 -2.50 7.81
N PRO A 36 -2.82 -2.57 8.86
CA PRO A 36 -1.38 -2.33 8.73
C PRO A 36 -0.79 -3.21 7.61
N LEU A 37 -0.22 -2.57 6.59
CA LEU A 37 0.39 -3.30 5.49
C LEU A 37 1.62 -4.06 6.02
N HIS A 38 1.66 -5.37 5.79
CA HIS A 38 2.74 -6.20 6.30
C HIS A 38 4.04 -5.88 5.54
N LYS A 39 4.95 -5.14 6.19
CA LYS A 39 6.15 -4.55 5.57
C LYS A 39 7.04 -5.60 4.90
N ALA A 40 7.17 -6.76 5.53
CA ALA A 40 7.96 -7.88 5.01
C ALA A 40 7.29 -8.56 3.80
N ALA A 41 5.95 -8.69 3.78
CA ALA A 41 5.24 -9.31 2.66
C ALA A 41 5.30 -8.43 1.41
N PHE A 42 5.11 -7.12 1.56
CA PHE A 42 5.22 -6.21 0.43
C PHE A 42 6.66 -6.08 -0.06
N GLY A 43 7.63 -5.98 0.85
CA GLY A 43 9.05 -5.97 0.50
C GLY A 43 9.50 -7.24 -0.21
N THR A 44 9.06 -8.42 0.23
CA THR A 44 9.40 -9.68 -0.45
C THR A 44 8.79 -9.76 -1.84
N ALA A 45 7.53 -9.34 -2.02
CA ALA A 45 6.88 -9.30 -3.33
C ALA A 45 7.61 -8.37 -4.32
N THR A 46 7.93 -7.14 -3.89
CA THR A 46 8.67 -6.20 -4.74
C THR A 46 10.11 -6.66 -4.97
N GLY A 47 10.75 -7.28 -3.98
CA GLY A 47 12.07 -7.89 -4.10
C GLY A 47 12.09 -9.00 -5.16
N VAL A 48 11.15 -9.96 -5.11
CA VAL A 48 11.06 -11.03 -6.11
C VAL A 48 10.81 -10.45 -7.51
N ALA A 49 9.93 -9.46 -7.63
CA ALA A 49 9.69 -8.77 -8.91
C ALA A 49 10.95 -8.08 -9.44
N GLY A 50 11.71 -7.40 -8.58
CA GLY A 50 12.98 -6.76 -8.92
C GLY A 50 14.07 -7.76 -9.33
N ALA A 51 14.14 -8.90 -8.63
CA ALA A 51 15.06 -9.99 -8.95
C ALA A 51 14.78 -10.58 -10.33
N LEU A 52 13.51 -10.87 -10.62
CA LEU A 52 13.07 -11.40 -11.92
C LEU A 52 13.30 -10.39 -13.04
N LEU A 53 13.02 -9.11 -12.80
CA LEU A 53 13.29 -8.04 -13.76
C LEU A 53 14.78 -7.99 -14.11
N MET A 54 15.66 -7.94 -13.09
CA MET A 54 17.11 -7.92 -13.32
C MET A 54 17.60 -9.17 -14.02
N ALA A 55 17.16 -10.35 -13.60
CA ALA A 55 17.51 -11.61 -14.25
C ALA A 55 17.10 -11.61 -15.73
N THR A 56 15.89 -11.12 -16.02
CA THR A 56 15.36 -11.05 -17.39
C THR A 56 16.15 -10.07 -18.24
N LEU A 57 16.47 -8.87 -17.72
CA LEU A 57 17.28 -7.88 -18.44
C LEU A 57 18.66 -8.42 -18.78
N THR A 58 19.36 -9.03 -17.82
CA THR A 58 20.69 -9.61 -18.04
C THR A 58 20.63 -10.81 -18.99
N ALA A 59 19.62 -11.68 -18.87
CA ALA A 59 19.45 -12.83 -19.77
C ALA A 59 19.10 -12.40 -21.21
N VAL A 60 18.21 -11.43 -21.39
CA VAL A 60 17.86 -10.90 -22.71
C VAL A 60 19.07 -10.24 -23.39
N ALA A 61 19.90 -9.52 -22.63
CA ALA A 61 21.14 -8.93 -23.14
C ALA A 61 22.17 -9.97 -23.58
N LEU A 62 22.24 -11.12 -22.89
CA LEU A 62 23.11 -12.24 -23.27
C LEU A 62 22.60 -12.99 -24.51
N LEU A 63 21.29 -13.15 -24.64
CA LEU A 63 20.68 -13.94 -25.73
C LEU A 63 20.43 -13.14 -27.01
N SER A 64 20.33 -11.81 -26.92
CA SER A 64 19.93 -10.96 -28.04
C SER A 64 21.05 -10.02 -28.45
N ALA A 65 21.61 -10.20 -29.66
CA ALA A 65 22.64 -9.32 -30.21
C ALA A 65 22.22 -7.83 -30.25
N ARG A 66 20.92 -7.56 -30.44
CA ARG A 66 20.36 -6.20 -30.40
C ARG A 66 20.30 -5.60 -28.98
N ALA A 67 20.13 -6.43 -27.97
CA ALA A 67 20.09 -5.98 -26.57
C ALA A 67 21.49 -5.90 -25.95
N ALA A 68 22.48 -6.54 -26.55
CA ALA A 68 23.90 -6.43 -26.16
C ALA A 68 24.44 -4.99 -26.29
N ASP A 69 23.89 -4.19 -27.22
CA ASP A 69 24.23 -2.77 -27.37
C ASP A 69 23.70 -1.90 -26.21
N PHE A 70 22.79 -2.41 -25.39
CA PHE A 70 22.30 -1.67 -24.25
C PHE A 70 23.41 -1.59 -23.18
N PRO A 71 23.71 -0.41 -22.61
CA PRO A 71 24.84 -0.22 -21.71
C PRO A 71 24.58 -0.76 -20.29
N LEU A 72 24.09 -1.99 -20.17
CA LEU A 72 23.92 -2.74 -18.91
C LEU A 72 25.25 -2.91 -18.16
N GLY A 73 26.38 -2.83 -18.85
CA GLY A 73 27.70 -2.81 -18.23
C GLY A 73 27.88 -1.69 -17.19
N LEU A 74 27.16 -0.56 -17.32
CA LEU A 74 27.20 0.53 -16.33
C LEU A 74 26.68 0.11 -14.95
N LEU A 75 25.82 -0.92 -14.86
CA LEU A 75 25.36 -1.43 -13.57
C LEU A 75 26.51 -2.02 -12.74
N SER A 76 27.62 -2.44 -13.35
CA SER A 76 28.81 -2.91 -12.61
C SER A 76 29.37 -1.85 -11.66
N GLN A 77 29.10 -0.56 -11.91
CA GLN A 77 29.53 0.55 -11.05
C GLN A 77 28.66 0.70 -9.79
N TYR A 78 27.42 0.20 -9.83
CA TYR A 78 26.46 0.29 -8.73
C TYR A 78 26.33 -1.04 -7.99
N PHE A 79 26.41 -2.15 -8.71
CA PHE A 79 26.27 -3.50 -8.20
C PHE A 79 27.63 -4.18 -8.14
N VAL A 80 28.18 -4.26 -6.92
CA VAL A 80 29.47 -4.90 -6.67
C VAL A 80 29.42 -6.35 -7.14
N GLY A 81 30.37 -6.72 -8.01
CA GLY A 81 30.49 -8.06 -8.59
C GLY A 81 29.56 -8.33 -9.79
N TYR A 82 28.77 -7.34 -10.22
CA TYR A 82 27.92 -7.51 -11.40
C TYR A 82 28.73 -7.39 -12.69
N THR A 83 28.60 -8.40 -13.54
CA THR A 83 29.10 -8.40 -14.92
C THR A 83 27.97 -8.87 -15.84
N VAL A 84 28.00 -8.52 -17.14
CA VAL A 84 27.00 -9.04 -18.09
C VAL A 84 27.43 -10.45 -18.52
N SER A 85 27.17 -11.42 -17.66
CA SER A 85 27.52 -12.84 -17.82
C SER A 85 26.44 -13.73 -17.20
N TRP A 86 26.50 -15.04 -17.44
CA TRP A 86 25.57 -16.00 -16.80
C TRP A 86 25.66 -15.96 -15.26
N GLU A 87 26.85 -15.76 -14.70
CA GLU A 87 27.03 -15.53 -13.26
C GLU A 87 26.43 -14.19 -12.82
N GLY A 88 26.59 -13.18 -13.67
CA GLY A 88 26.00 -11.87 -13.54
C GLY A 88 24.47 -11.86 -13.43
N VAL A 89 23.78 -12.83 -14.03
CA VAL A 89 22.31 -12.98 -13.89
C VAL A 89 21.95 -13.24 -12.42
N LEU A 90 22.70 -14.09 -11.72
CA LEU A 90 22.46 -14.38 -10.30
C LEU A 90 22.81 -13.18 -9.42
N VAL A 91 23.95 -12.53 -9.68
CA VAL A 91 24.37 -11.33 -8.94
C VAL A 91 23.37 -10.18 -9.16
N GLY A 92 22.94 -9.98 -10.40
CA GLY A 92 21.93 -8.99 -10.77
C GLY A 92 20.57 -9.28 -10.14
N ALA A 93 20.14 -10.54 -10.11
CA ALA A 93 18.91 -10.95 -9.43
C ALA A 93 18.97 -10.69 -7.92
N LEU A 94 20.12 -10.97 -7.28
CA LEU A 94 20.30 -10.71 -5.84
C LEU A 94 20.26 -9.20 -5.55
N TRP A 95 20.97 -8.39 -6.32
CA TRP A 95 20.93 -6.92 -6.17
C TRP A 95 19.54 -6.35 -6.47
N GLY A 96 18.89 -6.84 -7.52
CA GLY A 96 17.50 -6.51 -7.85
C GLY A 96 16.54 -6.84 -6.71
N PHE A 97 16.71 -8.01 -6.08
CA PHE A 97 15.96 -8.39 -4.89
C PHE A 97 16.18 -7.38 -3.76
N VAL A 98 17.43 -7.13 -3.37
CA VAL A 98 17.76 -6.29 -2.22
C VAL A 98 17.25 -4.86 -2.42
N VAL A 99 17.54 -4.24 -3.56
CA VAL A 99 17.14 -2.85 -3.83
C VAL A 99 15.62 -2.71 -3.85
N SER A 100 14.91 -3.60 -4.57
CA SER A 100 13.45 -3.54 -4.64
C SER A 100 12.77 -3.98 -3.34
N PHE A 101 13.40 -4.86 -2.55
CA PHE A 101 12.94 -5.22 -1.20
C PHE A 101 12.99 -4.02 -0.28
N VAL A 102 14.13 -3.32 -0.21
CA VAL A 102 14.29 -2.14 0.64
C VAL A 102 13.34 -1.03 0.22
N ALA A 103 13.22 -0.77 -1.09
CA ALA A 103 12.28 0.22 -1.61
C ALA A 103 10.82 -0.13 -1.25
N GLY A 104 10.38 -1.38 -1.47
CA GLY A 104 9.04 -1.81 -1.12
C GLY A 104 8.77 -1.77 0.38
N TRP A 105 9.70 -2.28 1.19
CA TRP A 105 9.62 -2.23 2.65
C TRP A 105 9.48 -0.78 3.15
N PHE A 106 10.25 0.15 2.59
CA PHE A 106 10.18 1.56 2.93
C PHE A 106 8.83 2.20 2.57
N VAL A 107 8.29 1.89 1.38
CA VAL A 107 6.94 2.34 0.99
C VAL A 107 5.87 1.81 1.95
N ALA A 108 5.93 0.53 2.31
CA ALA A 108 5.01 -0.05 3.28
C ALA A 108 5.15 0.59 4.68
N PHE A 109 6.38 0.91 5.09
CA PHE A 109 6.66 1.64 6.31
C PHE A 109 6.03 3.04 6.30
N CYS A 110 6.25 3.84 5.24
CA CYS A 110 5.67 5.18 5.11
C CYS A 110 4.14 5.16 5.09
N ARG A 111 3.52 4.20 4.37
CA ARG A 111 2.06 4.04 4.36
C ARG A 111 1.53 3.74 5.77
N ASN A 112 2.18 2.81 6.48
CA ASN A 112 1.78 2.47 7.84
C ASN A 112 1.98 3.64 8.82
N LEU A 113 3.05 4.41 8.66
CA LEU A 113 3.31 5.60 9.47
C LEU A 113 2.25 6.69 9.24
N ALA A 114 1.90 6.95 7.98
CA ALA A 114 0.85 7.93 7.65
C ALA A 114 -0.50 7.54 8.28
N LEU A 115 -0.88 6.26 8.20
CA LEU A 115 -2.11 5.77 8.84
C LEU A 115 -2.07 5.93 10.37
N ALA A 116 -0.93 5.63 11.00
CA ALA A 116 -0.77 5.78 12.44
C ALA A 116 -0.86 7.26 12.89
N ILE A 117 -0.24 8.18 12.13
CA ILE A 117 -0.31 9.62 12.41
C ILE A 117 -1.75 10.14 12.30
N VAL A 118 -2.46 9.74 11.25
CA VAL A 118 -3.86 10.14 11.05
C VAL A 118 -4.75 9.61 12.19
N ALA A 119 -4.61 8.33 12.55
CA ALA A 119 -5.35 7.73 13.66
C ALA A 119 -5.03 8.42 15.00
N PHE A 120 -3.77 8.77 15.24
CA PHE A 120 -3.36 9.51 16.43
C PHE A 120 -3.97 10.91 16.45
N ALA A 121 -3.93 11.64 15.33
CA ALA A 121 -4.50 12.98 15.22
C ALA A 121 -6.01 13.00 15.51
N TYR A 122 -6.76 12.01 15.02
CA TYR A 122 -8.19 11.88 15.33
C TYR A 122 -8.44 11.59 16.81
N ARG A 123 -7.66 10.70 17.44
CA ARG A 123 -7.80 10.39 18.86
C ARG A 123 -7.51 11.61 19.74
N THR A 124 -6.47 12.37 19.44
CA THR A 124 -6.13 13.59 20.20
C THR A 124 -7.20 14.67 20.07
N ARG A 125 -7.86 14.79 18.92
CA ARG A 125 -8.98 15.74 18.72
C ARG A 125 -10.19 15.37 19.57
N ALA A 126 -10.52 14.07 19.64
CA ALA A 126 -11.66 13.59 20.42
C ALA A 126 -11.51 13.86 21.92
N GLU A 127 -10.30 13.75 22.47
CA GLU A 127 -10.06 14.03 23.90
C GLU A 127 -10.16 15.54 24.24
N LEU A 128 -9.83 16.41 23.28
CA LEU A 128 -9.96 17.88 23.46
C LEU A 128 -11.43 18.34 23.42
N GLU A 129 -12.28 17.72 22.61
CA GLU A 129 -13.72 18.02 22.57
C GLU A 129 -14.40 17.63 23.89
N GLN A 130 -14.04 16.46 24.46
CA GLN A 130 -14.58 16.02 25.74
C GLN A 130 -14.15 16.92 26.91
N THR A 131 -12.91 17.44 26.87
CA THR A 131 -12.44 18.40 27.87
C THR A 131 -13.15 19.75 27.73
N ARG A 132 -13.45 20.18 26.51
CA ARG A 132 -14.19 21.42 26.23
C ARG A 132 -15.63 21.35 26.73
N GLU A 133 -16.32 20.24 26.49
CA GLU A 133 -17.71 20.03 26.94
C GLU A 133 -17.83 20.02 28.48
N PHE A 134 -16.82 19.48 29.18
CA PHE A 134 -16.76 19.55 30.65
C PHE A 134 -16.60 20.99 31.17
N LEU A 135 -15.83 21.83 30.48
CA LEU A 135 -15.61 23.23 30.85
C LEU A 135 -16.80 24.15 30.56
N ASP A 136 -17.67 23.81 29.61
CA ASP A 136 -18.90 24.59 29.33
C ASP A 136 -20.02 24.35 30.36
N HIS A 137 -19.87 23.37 31.27
CA HIS A 137 -20.88 22.98 32.26
C HIS A 137 -20.65 23.54 33.69
N ILE A 138 -19.57 24.30 33.91
CA ILE A 138 -19.19 24.89 35.21
C ILE A 138 -18.99 26.40 35.09
#